data_AF-A0A971VA14-F1
#
_entry.id   AF-A0A971VA14-F1
#
_cell.length_a   1.000
_cell.length_b   1.000
_cell.length_c   1.000
_cell.angle_alpha   90.00
_cell.angle_beta   90.00
_cell.angle_gamma   90.00
#
_symmetry.space_group_name_H-M   'P 1'
#
loop_
_entity.id
_entity.type
_entity.pdbx_description
1 polymer ?
#
loop_
_entity_poly.entity_id
_entity_poly.type
_entity_poly.pdbx_seq_one_letter_code
_entity_poly.pdbx_strand_id
1 'polypeptide(L)'
;MRKIRLVYLLVALFLTVTFLISGCGQKQPDVSTPTEPAGTEDDTGEESDEPAEEEPAAKDLEPYTFTHYFNYDWWGIKPWGEDEVSKYLSEKFNIHVEFAKPDSDPQAKLNVMISSGDLPDSIMMDRGTDNIRLAQLGLLQPLEPFMEQNPNYQDNVLPQTIELLKIDGKVYGIPNWSRKAASGGNDVWIYNLRLW
;
A
#
# COMPACT_ATOMS: atom_id res chain seq x y z
N MET A 1 -7.75 15.52 58.71
CA MET A 1 -7.10 16.84 58.51
C MET A 1 -5.57 16.81 58.34
N ARG A 2 -4.79 15.93 59.00
CA ARG A 2 -3.33 15.82 58.75
C ARG A 2 -2.94 15.26 57.37
N LYS A 3 -3.72 14.33 56.81
CA LYS A 3 -3.44 13.73 55.48
C LYS A 3 -3.68 14.70 54.32
N ILE A 4 -4.66 15.60 54.45
CA ILE A 4 -4.97 16.62 53.43
C ILE A 4 -3.86 17.67 53.35
N ARG A 5 -3.27 18.08 54.49
CA ARG A 5 -2.11 18.99 54.53
C ARG A 5 -0.84 18.40 53.89
N LEU A 6 -0.65 17.08 53.97
CA LEU A 6 0.49 16.39 53.35
C LEU A 6 0.36 16.34 51.82
N VAL A 7 -0.85 16.19 51.30
CA VAL A 7 -1.13 16.18 49.85
C VAL A 7 -0.87 17.57 49.23
N TYR A 8 -1.25 18.66 49.90
CA TYR A 8 -0.94 20.02 49.42
C TYR A 8 0.56 20.34 49.45
N LEU A 9 1.32 19.83 50.42
CA LEU A 9 2.78 19.99 50.47
C LEU A 9 3.50 19.24 49.34
N LEU A 10 3.00 18.06 48.94
CA LEU A 10 3.56 17.28 47.83
C LEU A 10 3.20 17.85 46.45
N VAL A 11 2.00 18.42 46.29
CA VAL A 11 1.58 19.08 45.04
C VAL A 11 2.29 20.42 44.84
N ALA A 12 2.61 21.16 45.92
CA ALA A 12 3.39 22.40 45.85
C ALA A 12 4.88 22.15 45.54
N LEU A 13 5.43 20.99 45.92
CA LEU A 13 6.83 20.62 45.65
C LEU A 13 7.06 20.15 44.19
N PHE A 14 6.02 19.64 43.53
CA PHE A 14 6.11 19.17 42.14
C PHE A 14 5.96 20.29 41.10
N LEU A 15 5.42 21.45 41.50
CA LEU A 15 5.16 22.59 40.61
C LEU A 15 6.35 23.56 40.44
N THR A 16 7.47 23.35 41.14
CA THR A 16 8.62 24.26 41.14
C THR A 16 9.85 23.74 40.37
N VAL A 17 9.76 22.57 39.70
CA VAL A 17 10.95 21.85 39.15
C VAL A 17 11.09 21.90 37.61
N THR A 18 10.25 22.60 36.86
CA THR A 18 10.36 22.60 35.37
C THR A 18 10.73 23.93 34.72
N PHE A 19 11.25 24.90 35.48
CA PHE A 19 11.75 26.18 34.95
C PHE A 19 13.27 26.26 34.80
N LEU A 20 13.93 25.25 34.22
CA LEU A 20 15.32 25.38 33.79
C LEU A 20 15.56 24.46 32.57
N ILE A 21 15.68 25.05 31.38
CA ILE A 21 16.80 24.92 30.43
C ILE A 21 16.47 25.83 29.23
N SER A 22 16.97 27.07 29.31
CA SER A 22 17.25 27.91 28.13
C SER A 22 18.64 27.54 27.62
N GLY A 23 18.73 27.03 26.40
CA GLY A 23 19.99 26.76 25.70
C GLY A 23 20.12 27.62 24.45
N CYS A 24 21.01 28.61 24.50
CA CYS A 24 21.41 29.45 23.37
C CYS A 24 22.48 28.75 22.50
N GLY A 25 22.30 28.80 21.18
CA GLY A 25 23.31 29.34 20.25
C GLY A 25 24.46 28.45 19.76
N GLN A 26 24.53 28.23 18.43
CA GLN A 26 25.65 28.59 17.52
C GLN A 26 25.29 28.10 16.10
N LYS A 27 25.07 28.99 15.13
CA LYS A 27 26.03 29.70 14.26
C LYS A 27 26.59 28.80 13.14
N GLN A 28 25.93 28.93 11.99
CA GLN A 28 26.34 28.56 10.63
C GLN A 28 27.70 29.18 10.25
N PRO A 29 28.47 28.51 9.38
CA PRO A 29 29.34 29.18 8.44
C PRO A 29 28.83 28.97 7.01
N ASP A 30 28.62 30.09 6.36
CA ASP A 30 28.41 30.31 4.95
C ASP A 30 29.79 30.63 4.36
N VAL A 31 30.31 29.84 3.42
CA VAL A 31 31.46 30.22 2.57
C VAL A 31 31.39 29.53 1.20
N SER A 32 30.92 30.32 0.24
CA SER A 32 31.52 30.60 -1.07
C SER A 32 31.70 29.48 -2.11
N THR A 33 30.89 29.60 -3.16
CA THR A 33 31.24 29.28 -4.56
C THR A 33 32.50 30.04 -5.00
N PRO A 34 33.37 29.39 -5.80
CA PRO A 34 33.90 30.07 -6.99
C PRO A 34 33.68 29.26 -8.28
N THR A 35 33.39 30.02 -9.33
CA THR A 35 33.28 29.64 -10.75
C THR A 35 34.58 29.09 -11.35
N GLU A 36 34.39 28.13 -12.25
CA GLU A 36 35.20 27.49 -13.32
C GLU A 36 36.46 28.22 -13.88
N PRO A 37 37.41 27.49 -14.52
CA PRO A 37 37.20 27.01 -15.89
C PRO A 37 37.67 25.58 -16.22
N ALA A 38 36.95 24.99 -17.19
CA ALA A 38 37.27 23.87 -18.07
C ALA A 38 38.72 23.30 -18.07
N GLY A 39 38.79 21.99 -17.86
CA GLY A 39 39.91 21.13 -18.22
C GLY A 39 39.38 19.75 -18.57
N THR A 40 39.52 19.38 -19.84
CA THR A 40 39.18 18.08 -20.42
C THR A 40 39.99 16.97 -19.76
N GLU A 41 39.33 16.01 -19.10
CA GLU A 41 39.87 14.68 -18.86
C GLU A 41 38.87 13.63 -19.34
N ASP A 42 39.40 12.80 -20.21
CA ASP A 42 38.89 11.54 -20.72
C ASP A 42 38.66 10.59 -19.52
N ASP A 43 37.40 10.32 -19.19
CA ASP A 43 37.03 9.24 -18.28
C ASP A 43 36.11 8.29 -19.04
N THR A 44 36.72 7.20 -19.49
CA THR A 44 36.07 5.98 -19.95
C THR A 44 35.19 5.43 -18.83
N GLY A 45 33.97 5.95 -18.75
CA GLY A 45 32.88 5.35 -17.99
C GLY A 45 32.42 4.10 -18.73
N GLU A 46 32.74 2.94 -18.16
CA GLU A 46 32.03 1.68 -18.40
C GLU A 46 30.54 1.93 -18.21
N GLU A 47 29.84 2.12 -19.33
CA GLU A 47 28.39 2.01 -19.41
C GLU A 47 28.08 0.54 -19.11
N SER A 48 27.71 0.28 -17.86
CA SER A 48 27.08 -0.95 -17.44
C SER A 48 25.76 -1.05 -18.19
N ASP A 49 25.83 -1.59 -19.41
CA ASP A 49 24.72 -2.17 -20.15
C ASP A 49 24.16 -3.35 -19.33
N GLU A 50 23.39 -3.02 -18.31
CA GLU A 50 22.43 -3.97 -17.77
C GLU A 50 21.27 -3.97 -18.77
N PRO A 51 21.01 -5.09 -19.47
CA PRO A 51 19.94 -5.13 -20.45
C PRO A 51 18.63 -4.90 -19.71
N ALA A 52 17.99 -3.76 -19.98
CA ALA A 52 16.59 -3.59 -19.65
C ALA A 52 15.83 -4.73 -20.33
N GLU A 53 15.31 -5.66 -19.54
CA GLU A 53 14.39 -6.68 -20.03
C GLU A 53 13.27 -5.94 -20.77
N GLU A 54 13.23 -6.07 -22.10
CA GLU A 54 12.19 -5.46 -22.92
C GLU A 54 10.86 -6.06 -22.48
N GLU A 55 10.01 -5.25 -21.82
CA GLU A 55 8.68 -5.71 -21.48
C GLU A 55 7.92 -6.07 -22.75
N PRO A 56 7.25 -7.23 -22.79
CA PRO A 56 6.60 -7.73 -23.99
C PRO A 56 5.57 -6.72 -24.50
N ALA A 57 5.61 -6.45 -25.81
CA ALA A 57 4.59 -5.63 -26.43
C ALA A 57 3.25 -6.39 -26.39
N ALA A 58 2.13 -5.68 -26.19
CA ALA A 58 0.81 -6.30 -26.08
C ALA A 58 0.41 -7.23 -27.23
N LYS A 59 0.98 -7.01 -28.43
CA LYS A 59 0.71 -7.85 -29.61
C LYS A 59 1.29 -9.26 -29.48
N ASP A 60 2.25 -9.45 -28.58
CA ASP A 60 2.89 -10.73 -28.31
C ASP A 60 2.21 -11.49 -27.15
N LEU A 61 1.21 -10.87 -26.51
CA LEU A 61 0.42 -11.46 -25.42
C LEU A 61 -0.91 -11.99 -25.95
N GLU A 62 -1.30 -13.19 -25.49
CA GLU A 62 -2.62 -13.74 -25.79
C GLU A 62 -3.73 -12.90 -25.13
N PRO A 63 -4.84 -12.60 -25.83
CA PRO A 63 -5.95 -11.87 -25.23
C PRO A 63 -6.50 -12.61 -24.00
N TYR A 64 -6.66 -11.90 -22.88
CA TYR A 64 -7.19 -12.47 -21.65
C TYR A 64 -8.32 -11.61 -21.07
N THR A 65 -9.44 -12.25 -20.72
CA THR A 65 -10.51 -11.63 -19.94
C THR A 65 -10.32 -11.96 -18.47
N PHE A 66 -9.95 -10.96 -17.68
CA PHE A 66 -9.77 -11.06 -16.24
C PHE A 66 -11.06 -10.72 -15.50
N THR A 67 -11.54 -11.63 -14.67
CA THR A 67 -12.76 -11.46 -13.88
C THR A 67 -12.43 -10.93 -12.48
N HIS A 68 -13.00 -9.76 -12.14
CA HIS A 68 -12.77 -9.13 -10.84
C HIS A 68 -14.09 -8.89 -10.11
N TYR A 69 -14.24 -9.50 -8.93
CA TYR A 69 -15.44 -9.40 -8.14
C TYR A 69 -15.26 -8.53 -6.90
N PHE A 70 -16.09 -7.51 -6.74
CA PHE A 70 -16.20 -6.75 -5.51
C PHE A 70 -17.18 -7.43 -4.57
N ASN A 71 -16.73 -7.90 -3.42
CA ASN A 71 -17.60 -8.49 -2.39
C ASN A 71 -18.33 -7.43 -1.56
N TYR A 72 -18.90 -6.42 -2.24
CA TYR A 72 -19.61 -5.29 -1.66
C TYR A 72 -20.75 -4.89 -2.59
N ASP A 73 -21.96 -4.78 -2.05
CA ASP A 73 -23.15 -4.37 -2.82
C ASP A 73 -23.17 -2.86 -3.12
N TRP A 74 -22.50 -2.05 -2.31
CA TRP A 74 -22.40 -0.61 -2.44
C TRP A 74 -21.32 -0.12 -3.41
N TRP A 75 -20.45 -1.01 -3.92
CA TRP A 75 -19.36 -0.59 -4.81
C TRP A 75 -19.89 -0.17 -6.18
N GLY A 76 -19.41 0.96 -6.70
CA GLY A 76 -19.73 1.42 -8.04
C GLY A 76 -18.86 0.74 -9.08
N ILE A 77 -19.45 -0.07 -9.96
CA ILE A 77 -18.75 -0.65 -11.11
C ILE A 77 -18.70 0.39 -12.23
N LYS A 78 -17.50 0.62 -12.76
CA LYS A 78 -17.30 1.41 -13.98
C LYS A 78 -17.03 0.45 -15.14
N PRO A 79 -17.57 0.71 -16.35
CA PRO A 79 -17.25 -0.10 -17.52
C PRO A 79 -15.76 -0.04 -17.86
N TRP A 80 -15.17 -1.19 -18.18
CA TRP A 80 -13.77 -1.24 -18.63
C TRP A 80 -13.63 -0.65 -20.04
N GLY A 81 -12.58 0.14 -20.25
CA GLY A 81 -12.26 0.76 -21.54
C GLY A 81 -12.87 2.15 -21.76
N GLU A 82 -13.59 2.72 -20.79
CA GLU A 82 -14.08 4.10 -20.89
C GLU A 82 -13.04 5.13 -20.45
N ASP A 83 -12.30 4.83 -19.39
CA ASP A 83 -11.25 5.70 -18.84
C ASP A 83 -9.86 5.44 -19.48
N GLU A 84 -8.95 6.40 -19.30
CA GLU A 84 -7.61 6.35 -19.90
C GLU A 84 -6.75 5.22 -19.32
N VAL A 85 -6.95 4.85 -18.05
CA VAL A 85 -6.15 3.80 -17.39
C VAL A 85 -6.54 2.44 -17.94
N SER A 86 -7.83 2.12 -18.01
CA SER A 86 -8.28 0.84 -18.55
C SER A 86 -7.93 0.66 -20.03
N LYS A 87 -7.98 1.73 -20.83
CA LYS A 87 -7.49 1.71 -22.22
C LYS A 87 -5.99 1.40 -22.30
N TYR A 88 -5.17 2.13 -21.54
CA TYR A 88 -3.73 1.90 -21.49
C TYR A 88 -3.39 0.47 -21.08
N LEU A 89 -4.06 -0.07 -20.05
CA LEU A 89 -3.84 -1.45 -19.60
C LEU A 89 -4.25 -2.47 -20.67
N SER A 90 -5.34 -2.21 -21.40
CA SER A 90 -5.76 -3.06 -22.53
C SER A 90 -4.73 -3.04 -23.64
N GLU A 91 -4.23 -1.86 -24.01
CA GLU A 91 -3.23 -1.67 -25.06
C GLU A 91 -1.84 -2.20 -24.69
N LYS A 92 -1.49 -2.23 -23.40
CA LYS A 92 -0.19 -2.71 -22.92
C LYS A 92 -0.18 -4.22 -22.66
N PHE A 93 -1.26 -4.77 -22.13
CA PHE A 93 -1.28 -6.16 -21.66
C PHE A 93 -2.24 -7.06 -22.46
N ASN A 94 -2.97 -6.52 -23.43
CA ASN A 94 -3.99 -7.23 -24.20
C ASN A 94 -5.08 -7.87 -23.31
N ILE A 95 -5.47 -7.15 -22.26
CA ILE A 95 -6.46 -7.62 -21.28
C ILE A 95 -7.79 -6.86 -21.38
N HIS A 96 -8.87 -7.56 -21.05
CA HIS A 96 -10.17 -6.96 -20.71
C HIS A 96 -10.51 -7.33 -19.27
N VAL A 97 -11.08 -6.40 -18.48
CA VAL A 97 -11.52 -6.72 -17.12
C VAL A 97 -13.04 -6.69 -17.01
N GLU A 98 -13.62 -7.83 -16.61
CA GLU A 98 -15.03 -7.94 -16.29
C GLU A 98 -15.23 -7.74 -14.80
N PHE A 99 -15.84 -6.61 -14.44
CA PHE A 99 -16.18 -6.30 -13.07
C PHE A 99 -17.57 -6.84 -12.71
N ALA A 100 -17.66 -7.52 -11.57
CA ALA A 100 -18.91 -7.99 -11.00
C ALA A 100 -19.00 -7.63 -9.50
N LYS A 101 -20.22 -7.61 -8.98
CA LYS A 101 -20.52 -7.40 -7.56
C LYS A 101 -21.85 -8.07 -7.22
N PRO A 102 -22.18 -8.28 -5.94
CA PRO A 102 -23.49 -8.79 -5.57
C PRO A 102 -24.58 -7.72 -5.78
N ASP A 103 -25.77 -8.16 -6.16
CA ASP A 103 -26.98 -7.31 -6.19
C ASP A 103 -27.42 -6.95 -4.77
N SER A 104 -27.32 -7.92 -3.86
CA SER A 104 -27.57 -7.82 -2.42
C SER A 104 -26.91 -8.99 -1.70
N ASP A 105 -26.76 -8.88 -0.38
CA ASP A 105 -26.17 -9.92 0.48
C ASP A 105 -24.84 -10.49 -0.06
N PRO A 106 -23.75 -9.69 0.02
CA PRO A 106 -22.42 -10.13 -0.42
C PRO A 106 -22.00 -11.47 0.19
N GLN A 107 -22.33 -11.69 1.46
CA GLN A 107 -21.92 -12.90 2.18
C GLN A 107 -22.57 -14.16 1.62
N ALA A 108 -23.87 -14.12 1.31
CA ALA A 108 -24.55 -15.25 0.70
C ALA A 108 -23.96 -15.59 -0.67
N LYS A 109 -23.72 -14.57 -1.51
CA LYS A 109 -23.14 -14.77 -2.85
C LYS A 109 -21.72 -15.35 -2.78
N LEU A 110 -20.89 -14.83 -1.87
CA LEU A 110 -19.55 -15.36 -1.62
C LEU A 110 -19.58 -16.83 -1.19
N ASN A 111 -20.44 -17.18 -0.24
CA ASN A 111 -20.58 -18.56 0.23
C ASN A 111 -20.96 -19.53 -0.89
N VAL A 112 -21.80 -19.10 -1.84
CA VAL A 112 -22.16 -19.89 -3.01
C VAL A 112 -20.92 -20.12 -3.89
N MET A 113 -20.15 -19.07 -4.22
CA MET A 113 -18.93 -19.19 -5.03
C MET A 113 -17.88 -20.10 -4.38
N ILE A 114 -17.68 -19.97 -3.06
CA ILE A 114 -16.78 -20.85 -2.31
C ILE A 114 -17.24 -22.31 -2.38
N SER A 115 -18.55 -22.55 -2.26
CA SER A 115 -19.10 -23.91 -2.25
C SER A 115 -19.12 -24.56 -3.63
N SER A 116 -19.28 -23.79 -4.70
CA SER A 116 -19.20 -24.28 -6.07
C SER A 116 -17.77 -24.43 -6.58
N GLY A 117 -16.81 -23.69 -6.00
CA GLY A 117 -15.45 -23.56 -6.53
C GLY A 117 -15.36 -22.70 -7.78
N ASP A 118 -16.48 -22.12 -8.21
CA ASP A 118 -16.58 -21.20 -9.35
C ASP A 118 -16.28 -19.79 -8.87
N LEU A 119 -14.98 -19.50 -8.74
CA LEU A 119 -14.44 -18.23 -8.26
C LEU A 119 -13.96 -17.38 -9.44
N PRO A 120 -14.10 -16.05 -9.35
CA PRO A 120 -13.45 -15.13 -10.29
C PRO A 120 -11.93 -15.16 -10.09
N ASP A 121 -11.19 -14.61 -11.06
CA ASP A 121 -9.72 -14.51 -11.00
C ASP A 121 -9.25 -13.71 -9.79
N SER A 122 -10.06 -12.75 -9.33
CA SER A 122 -9.79 -12.02 -8.10
C SER A 122 -11.06 -11.54 -7.39
N ILE A 123 -10.95 -11.44 -6.07
CA ILE A 123 -12.00 -10.96 -5.19
C ILE A 123 -11.46 -9.81 -4.34
N MET A 124 -12.10 -8.64 -4.44
CA MET A 124 -11.90 -7.56 -3.50
C MET A 124 -12.81 -7.78 -2.29
N MET A 125 -12.21 -8.00 -1.11
CA MET A 125 -12.91 -8.27 0.14
C MET A 125 -12.09 -7.88 1.36
N ASP A 126 -12.75 -7.84 2.52
CA ASP A 126 -12.10 -7.64 3.80
C ASP A 126 -11.25 -8.84 4.20
N ARG A 127 -10.22 -8.57 5.00
CA ARG A 127 -9.51 -9.64 5.73
C ARG A 127 -10.35 -10.12 6.90
N GLY A 128 -10.33 -11.42 7.16
CA GLY A 128 -11.04 -12.05 8.25
C GLY A 128 -11.24 -13.54 8.03
N THR A 129 -12.42 -14.03 8.40
CA THR A 129 -12.71 -15.47 8.37
C THR A 129 -12.76 -16.02 6.95
N ASP A 130 -13.32 -15.28 5.99
CA ASP A 130 -13.57 -15.82 4.66
C ASP A 130 -12.32 -15.94 3.79
N ASN A 131 -11.42 -14.95 3.79
CA ASN A 131 -10.17 -15.07 3.04
C ASN A 131 -9.24 -16.14 3.65
N ILE A 132 -9.26 -16.32 4.98
CA ILE A 132 -8.56 -17.44 5.64
C ILE A 132 -9.16 -18.76 5.19
N ARG A 133 -10.50 -18.90 5.18
CA ARG A 133 -11.18 -20.11 4.72
C ARG A 133 -10.84 -20.44 3.26
N LEU A 134 -10.86 -19.44 2.37
CA LEU A 134 -10.47 -19.59 0.97
C LEU A 134 -9.03 -20.12 0.83
N ALA A 135 -8.08 -19.54 1.57
CA ALA A 135 -6.68 -19.99 1.58
C ALA A 135 -6.56 -21.44 2.08
N GLN A 136 -7.21 -21.79 3.19
CA GLN A 136 -7.16 -23.12 3.78
C GLN A 136 -7.83 -24.21 2.94
N LEU A 137 -8.85 -23.83 2.15
CA LEU A 137 -9.46 -24.71 1.14
C LEU A 137 -8.59 -24.88 -0.11
N GLY A 138 -7.45 -24.17 -0.22
CA GLY A 138 -6.57 -24.24 -1.39
C GLY A 138 -7.13 -23.53 -2.61
N LEU A 139 -8.05 -22.58 -2.43
CA LEU A 139 -8.74 -21.87 -3.51
C LEU A 139 -8.06 -20.55 -3.89
N LEU A 140 -6.95 -20.19 -3.23
CA LEU A 140 -6.19 -18.97 -3.52
C LEU A 140 -4.77 -19.31 -3.99
N GLN A 141 -4.28 -18.52 -4.94
CA GLN A 141 -2.92 -18.59 -5.44
C GLN A 141 -1.95 -17.90 -4.47
N PRO A 142 -0.93 -18.60 -3.92
CA PRO A 142 0.16 -17.95 -3.20
C PRO A 142 0.91 -16.96 -4.11
N LEU A 143 1.23 -15.79 -3.59
CA LEU A 143 1.85 -14.70 -4.36
C LEU A 143 3.38 -14.77 -4.39
N GLU A 144 4.01 -15.54 -3.50
CA GLU A 144 5.47 -15.61 -3.38
C GLU A 144 6.19 -15.92 -4.71
N PRO A 145 5.72 -16.88 -5.55
CA PRO A 145 6.38 -17.16 -6.83
C PRO A 145 6.39 -15.97 -7.80
N PHE A 146 5.40 -15.07 -7.70
CA PHE A 146 5.32 -13.86 -8.52
C PHE A 146 6.14 -12.72 -7.93
N MET A 147 6.18 -12.64 -6.59
CA MET A 147 7.01 -11.68 -5.86
C MET A 147 8.51 -11.90 -6.10
N GLU A 148 8.95 -13.15 -6.29
CA GLU A 148 10.34 -13.48 -6.63
C GLU A 148 10.73 -13.03 -8.05
N GLN A 149 9.78 -13.07 -8.99
CA GLN A 149 9.98 -12.66 -10.38
C GLN A 149 9.86 -11.14 -10.56
N ASN A 150 9.00 -10.49 -9.77
CA ASN A 150 8.75 -9.07 -9.87
C ASN A 150 8.72 -8.44 -8.47
N PRO A 151 9.78 -7.70 -8.07
CA PRO A 151 9.91 -7.16 -6.72
C PRO A 151 8.93 -6.02 -6.41
N ASN A 152 8.12 -5.58 -7.37
CA ASN A 152 7.17 -4.46 -7.20
C ASN A 152 6.32 -4.59 -5.93
N TYR A 153 5.91 -5.81 -5.57
CA TYR A 153 5.14 -6.01 -4.34
C TYR A 153 5.96 -5.65 -3.10
N GLN A 154 7.18 -6.18 -2.96
CA GLN A 154 8.08 -5.90 -1.84
C GLN A 154 8.59 -4.45 -1.82
N ASP A 155 8.62 -3.80 -2.99
CA ASP A 155 9.02 -2.40 -3.10
C ASP A 155 7.91 -1.44 -2.68
N ASN A 156 6.65 -1.81 -2.90
CA ASN A 156 5.51 -0.94 -2.63
C ASN A 156 4.82 -1.24 -1.29
N VAL A 157 4.96 -2.46 -0.75
CA VAL A 157 4.31 -2.90 0.50
C VAL A 157 5.35 -3.00 1.63
N LEU A 158 5.06 -2.39 2.78
CA LEU A 158 5.95 -2.47 3.95
C LEU A 158 6.12 -3.93 4.41
N PRO A 159 7.33 -4.39 4.80
CA PRO A 159 7.56 -5.76 5.25
C PRO A 159 6.63 -6.21 6.40
N GLN A 160 6.34 -5.31 7.33
CA GLN A 160 5.42 -5.59 8.44
C GLN A 160 3.98 -5.80 7.96
N THR A 161 3.58 -5.09 6.90
CA THR A 161 2.28 -5.29 6.25
C THR A 161 2.25 -6.64 5.54
N ILE A 162 3.30 -7.01 4.80
CA ILE A 162 3.40 -8.33 4.16
C ILE A 162 3.28 -9.44 5.21
N GLU A 163 3.99 -9.32 6.33
CA GLU A 163 3.93 -10.29 7.43
C GLU A 163 2.51 -10.39 8.03
N LEU A 164 1.85 -9.24 8.25
CA LEU A 164 0.47 -9.20 8.74
C LEU A 164 -0.52 -9.89 7.78
N LEU A 165 -0.25 -9.87 6.47
CA LEU A 165 -1.12 -10.44 5.45
C LEU A 165 -0.98 -11.96 5.30
N LYS A 166 0.02 -12.58 5.94
CA LYS A 166 0.23 -14.01 5.84
C LYS A 166 -0.92 -14.80 6.47
N ILE A 167 -1.26 -15.90 5.81
CA ILE A 167 -2.19 -16.94 6.26
C ILE A 167 -1.41 -18.24 6.16
N ASP A 168 -1.22 -18.92 7.30
CA ASP A 168 -0.42 -20.17 7.37
C ASP A 168 0.97 -20.03 6.72
N GLY A 169 1.60 -18.88 6.92
CA GLY A 169 2.94 -18.56 6.43
C GLY A 169 3.00 -18.03 4.99
N LYS A 170 1.87 -17.97 4.27
CA LYS A 170 1.82 -17.56 2.86
C LYS A 170 1.00 -16.29 2.62
N VAL A 171 1.34 -15.52 1.60
CA VAL A 171 0.63 -14.31 1.19
C VAL A 171 -0.28 -14.61 0.00
N TYR A 172 -1.56 -14.28 0.13
CA TYR A 172 -2.59 -14.58 -0.88
C TYR A 172 -3.27 -13.33 -1.45
N GLY A 173 -2.97 -12.16 -0.88
CA GLY A 173 -3.72 -10.95 -1.17
C GLY A 173 -2.81 -9.75 -1.38
N ILE A 174 -3.22 -8.88 -2.29
CA ILE A 174 -2.64 -7.56 -2.46
C ILE A 174 -3.47 -6.59 -1.60
N PRO A 175 -2.88 -5.98 -0.57
CA PRO A 175 -3.61 -5.06 0.28
C PRO A 175 -4.02 -3.84 -0.53
N ASN A 176 -5.27 -3.42 -0.36
CA ASN A 176 -5.68 -2.15 -0.91
C ASN A 176 -4.93 -1.01 -0.20
N TRP A 177 -4.46 -0.03 -0.99
CA TRP A 177 -3.81 1.19 -0.52
C TRP A 177 -2.53 1.04 0.32
N SER A 178 -1.84 -0.10 0.31
CA SER A 178 -0.53 -0.17 0.97
C SER A 178 0.50 0.63 0.18
N ARG A 179 1.20 1.55 0.83
CA ARG A 179 2.31 2.27 0.25
C ARG A 179 3.47 2.31 1.24
N LYS A 180 4.69 2.15 0.74
CA LYS A 180 5.93 2.28 1.52
C LYS A 180 6.23 3.72 1.95
N ALA A 181 5.61 4.70 1.29
CA ALA A 181 5.71 6.12 1.63
C ALA A 181 4.34 6.83 1.53
N ALA A 182 4.16 7.88 2.32
CA ALA A 182 2.98 8.72 2.28
C ALA A 182 2.94 9.50 0.96
N SER A 183 1.91 9.27 0.14
CA SER A 183 1.69 9.96 -1.14
C SER A 183 0.71 11.13 -1.04
N GLY A 184 0.28 11.50 0.17
CA GLY A 184 -0.63 12.62 0.38
C GLY A 184 -2.14 12.30 0.41
N GLY A 185 -2.58 11.04 0.57
CA GLY A 185 -3.95 10.79 1.06
C GLY A 185 -4.60 9.42 0.78
N ASN A 186 -5.59 9.09 1.63
CA ASN A 186 -7.02 9.14 1.27
C ASN A 186 -7.73 9.99 2.34
N ASP A 187 -8.41 11.07 1.91
CA ASP A 187 -9.22 12.04 2.66
C ASP A 187 -8.77 12.38 4.09
N VAL A 188 -7.73 13.20 4.21
CA VAL A 188 -7.25 13.68 5.51
C VAL A 188 -7.91 15.00 5.88
N TRP A 189 -8.88 14.97 6.81
CA TRP A 189 -9.01 16.02 7.85
C TRP A 189 -9.56 15.45 9.16
N ILE A 190 -8.79 15.60 10.23
CA ILE A 190 -9.23 15.35 11.61
C ILE A 190 -9.29 16.71 12.31
N TYR A 191 -10.47 17.12 12.77
CA TYR A 191 -10.67 18.37 13.51
C TYR A 191 -10.94 18.11 14.99
N ASN A 192 -10.29 18.93 15.83
CA ASN A 192 -10.29 18.82 17.29
C ASN A 192 -11.57 19.42 17.91
N LEU A 193 -12.06 18.84 19.01
CA LEU A 193 -13.21 19.34 19.78
C LEU A 193 -13.06 20.78 20.31
N ARG A 194 -11.86 21.36 20.34
CA ARG A 194 -11.63 22.76 20.74
C ARG A 194 -11.98 23.81 19.68
N LEU A 195 -12.48 23.39 18.52
CA LEU A 195 -12.99 24.31 17.50
C LEU A 195 -14.45 24.74 17.77
N TRP A 196 -14.94 24.46 18.98
CA TRP A 196 -16.10 25.07 19.64
C TRP A 196 -15.68 25.58 21.02
#